data_AF-A0A7Y8PP69-F1
#
_entry.id   AF-A0A7Y8PP69-F1
#
_cell.length_a   1.000
_cell.length_b   1.000
_cell.length_c   1.000
_cell.angle_alpha   90.00
_cell.angle_beta   90.00
_cell.angle_gamma   90.00
#
_symmetry.space_group_name_H-M   'P 1'
#
loop_
_entity.id
_entity.type
_entity.pdbx_description
1 polymer ?
#
loop_
_entity_poly.entity_id
_entity_poly.type
_entity_poly.pdbx_seq_one_letter_code
_entity_poly.pdbx_strand_id
1 'polypeptide(L)'
;MDRNIKQEFYEKLMNQGICKINSVPLPYNINHFSTYVECPYYNTSDTSFAIQYLRSNLYLENLRTQPLMVSNLPVAYFSENELWMLLKQNVYSILTFPVGEISEEMYVYAIGKDPMLFAFLGTKHQNIEIVKYIIDFEPLMLEFVHDDLRYYWLCEAAVSRNWQAIKHVPTGDVLDEGIIEKALTHKDAFIIDIVPSNFLNQDIYARHFKTHPKKSIDAIVSALLNVRDVELLINLMDTTENFAVARLFKEVNPKILCSNDREEALLKLFALRPKWIHYIDPVAITPRIFEQSIANNELVALTPLTWSADIIKTAYNTNRKAFINIPVSRMGNIGEDRMFQILLSAIDEGWINELPAHFFSNILLDNENTHALLMEHRPQYSAVVANSDDFDFDLLSKFDFSVDELLRVNVKANELSDDLLDRNIANYVLLNDSDKTMERSIKFLQSYPHHHAQIPQKYLENKDNALTIVEGAPMVCRYLPTNQVFEIFKKF
;
A
#
# COMPACT_ATOMS: atom_id res chain seq x y z
N MET A 1 -5.45 7.07 -14.61
CA MET A 1 -5.37 8.53 -14.82
C MET A 1 -6.64 8.91 -15.55
N ASP A 2 -7.62 9.41 -14.83
CA ASP A 2 -8.88 9.88 -15.42
C ASP A 2 -8.56 11.07 -16.31
N ARG A 3 -8.71 10.88 -17.62
CA ARG A 3 -8.60 11.98 -18.58
C ARG A 3 -9.87 12.83 -18.43
N ASN A 4 -9.69 14.14 -18.25
CA ASN A 4 -10.79 15.08 -18.11
C ASN A 4 -11.51 15.21 -19.45
N ILE A 5 -12.86 15.18 -19.48
CA ILE A 5 -13.71 15.35 -20.68
C ILE A 5 -13.29 16.59 -21.48
N LYS A 6 -12.91 17.67 -20.79
CA LYS A 6 -12.40 18.88 -21.44
C LYS A 6 -11.11 18.64 -22.21
N GLN A 7 -10.19 17.87 -21.63
CA GLN A 7 -8.91 17.54 -22.25
C GLN A 7 -9.09 16.67 -23.50
N GLU A 8 -9.94 15.65 -23.45
CA GLU A 8 -10.23 14.79 -24.61
C GLU A 8 -10.90 15.58 -25.75
N PHE A 9 -11.80 16.49 -25.42
CA PHE A 9 -12.43 17.37 -26.41
C PHE A 9 -11.40 18.31 -27.06
N TYR A 10 -10.52 18.96 -26.28
CA TYR A 10 -9.45 19.76 -26.85
C TYR A 10 -8.52 18.93 -27.74
N GLU A 11 -8.12 17.73 -27.31
CA GLU A 11 -7.29 16.82 -28.11
C GLU A 11 -7.98 16.43 -29.44
N LYS A 12 -9.28 16.15 -29.40
CA LYS A 12 -10.09 15.89 -30.61
C LYS A 12 -10.10 17.08 -31.55
N LEU A 13 -10.34 18.30 -31.04
CA LEU A 13 -10.36 19.51 -31.86
C LEU A 13 -8.98 19.85 -32.44
N MET A 14 -7.90 19.58 -31.70
CA MET A 14 -6.52 19.72 -32.18
C MET A 14 -6.22 18.72 -33.31
N ASN A 15 -6.62 17.46 -33.16
CA ASN A 15 -6.44 16.43 -34.18
C ASN A 15 -7.23 16.71 -35.47
N GLN A 16 -8.36 17.42 -35.36
CA GLN A 16 -9.17 17.86 -36.50
C GLN A 16 -8.66 19.16 -37.15
N GLY A 17 -7.60 19.77 -36.62
CA GLY A 17 -7.04 21.02 -37.13
C GLY A 17 -7.90 22.26 -36.84
N ILE A 18 -8.88 22.14 -35.94
CA ILE A 18 -9.83 23.20 -35.55
C ILE A 18 -9.24 24.08 -34.43
N CYS A 19 -8.17 23.63 -33.75
CA CYS A 19 -7.55 24.28 -32.60
C CYS A 19 -6.00 24.19 -32.62
N LYS A 20 -5.29 25.17 -32.01
CA LYS A 20 -3.84 25.07 -31.68
C LYS A 20 -3.61 25.20 -30.17
N ILE A 21 -2.57 24.52 -29.68
CA ILE A 21 -2.20 24.21 -28.27
C ILE A 21 -2.13 25.38 -27.26
N ASN A 22 -2.20 26.66 -27.66
CA ASN A 22 -1.99 27.78 -26.73
C ASN A 22 -3.22 28.69 -26.61
N SER A 23 -4.17 28.33 -25.74
CA SER A 23 -5.31 29.17 -25.34
C SER A 23 -5.17 29.58 -23.87
N VAL A 24 -4.54 30.74 -23.62
CA VAL A 24 -4.44 31.41 -22.31
C VAL A 24 -5.34 32.67 -22.32
N PRO A 25 -6.11 32.97 -21.26
CA PRO A 25 -7.00 34.14 -21.25
C PRO A 25 -6.32 35.43 -20.75
N LEU A 26 -6.51 36.48 -21.57
CA LEU A 26 -6.63 37.95 -21.31
C LEU A 26 -5.45 38.76 -20.71
N PRO A 27 -5.36 40.09 -20.98
CA PRO A 27 -6.01 40.93 -21.99
C PRO A 27 -4.97 41.49 -23.00
N TYR A 28 -5.32 41.80 -24.25
CA TYR A 28 -4.46 42.53 -25.21
C TYR A 28 -2.93 42.25 -25.13
N ASN A 29 -2.42 41.22 -25.82
CA ASN A 29 -1.17 41.24 -26.61
C ASN A 29 -0.47 39.87 -26.70
N ILE A 30 0.07 39.57 -27.89
CA ILE A 30 1.45 39.09 -28.17
C ILE A 30 1.55 38.06 -29.32
N ASN A 31 0.59 37.17 -29.61
CA ASN A 31 0.86 36.11 -30.63
C ASN A 31 0.25 36.30 -32.03
N HIS A 32 -0.46 37.41 -32.29
CA HIS A 32 -0.82 37.85 -33.66
C HIS A 32 -0.08 39.12 -34.09
N PHE A 33 1.02 39.47 -33.41
CA PHE A 33 1.67 40.78 -33.55
C PHE A 33 2.30 41.06 -34.91
N SER A 34 2.87 40.07 -35.61
CA SER A 34 3.45 40.34 -36.94
C SER A 34 2.35 40.73 -37.91
N THR A 35 1.36 39.88 -38.15
CA THR A 35 0.33 40.15 -39.18
C THR A 35 -0.64 41.30 -38.88
N TYR A 36 -0.94 41.59 -37.60
CA TYR A 36 -1.86 42.68 -37.23
C TYR A 36 -1.17 44.06 -37.25
N VAL A 37 0.08 44.14 -36.77
CA VAL A 37 0.84 45.39 -36.71
C VAL A 37 1.58 45.67 -38.03
N GLU A 38 1.90 44.64 -38.82
CA GLU A 38 2.40 44.78 -40.19
C GLU A 38 1.27 45.05 -41.20
N CYS A 39 -0.01 45.04 -40.77
CA CYS A 39 -1.09 45.44 -41.64
C CYS A 39 -0.88 46.92 -42.02
N PRO A 40 -0.68 47.26 -43.31
CA PRO A 40 -0.29 48.61 -43.73
C PRO A 40 -1.35 49.68 -43.47
N TYR A 41 -2.52 49.28 -42.96
CA TYR A 41 -3.64 50.11 -42.61
C TYR A 41 -3.84 50.27 -41.09
N TYR A 42 -3.03 49.59 -40.26
CA TYR A 42 -3.13 49.65 -38.81
C TYR A 42 -2.67 51.00 -38.24
N ASN A 43 -3.62 51.74 -37.66
CA ASN A 43 -3.36 52.96 -36.91
C ASN A 43 -3.87 52.78 -35.47
N THR A 44 -2.97 52.81 -34.50
CA THR A 44 -3.27 52.65 -33.06
C THR A 44 -4.17 53.75 -32.50
N SER A 45 -4.32 54.86 -33.23
CA SER A 45 -5.16 56.00 -32.86
C SER A 45 -6.56 55.96 -33.48
N ASP A 46 -6.79 55.01 -34.40
CA ASP A 46 -8.03 54.92 -35.19
C ASP A 46 -8.82 53.66 -34.83
N THR A 47 -9.80 53.84 -33.93
CA THR A 47 -10.71 52.77 -33.52
C THR A 47 -11.59 52.26 -34.66
N SER A 48 -11.79 53.05 -35.72
CA SER A 48 -12.58 52.63 -36.89
C SER A 48 -11.86 51.55 -37.72
N PHE A 49 -10.52 51.59 -37.75
CA PHE A 49 -9.71 50.59 -38.43
C PHE A 49 -9.83 49.20 -37.76
N ALA A 50 -9.77 49.15 -36.43
CA ALA A 50 -9.96 47.90 -35.68
C ALA A 50 -11.33 47.27 -35.97
N ILE A 51 -12.38 48.10 -36.09
CA ILE A 51 -13.73 47.63 -36.46
C ILE A 51 -13.74 47.05 -37.87
N GLN A 52 -13.14 47.74 -38.84
CA GLN A 52 -13.06 47.27 -40.22
C GLN A 52 -12.25 45.97 -40.36
N TYR A 53 -11.18 45.81 -39.59
CA TYR A 53 -10.40 44.58 -39.56
C TYR A 53 -11.18 43.41 -38.93
N LEU A 54 -11.84 43.63 -37.79
CA LEU A 54 -12.69 42.60 -37.15
C LEU A 54 -13.85 42.17 -38.04
N ARG A 55 -14.30 43.05 -38.95
CA ARG A 55 -15.32 42.75 -39.97
C ARG A 55 -14.74 42.36 -41.33
N SER A 56 -13.41 42.27 -41.45
CA SER A 56 -12.76 41.91 -42.71
C SER A 56 -13.04 40.46 -43.06
N ASN A 57 -13.11 40.16 -44.36
CA ASN A 57 -13.28 38.79 -44.85
C ASN A 57 -12.19 37.86 -44.29
N LEU A 58 -10.95 38.33 -44.18
CA LEU A 58 -9.84 37.53 -43.66
C LEU A 58 -10.05 37.12 -42.18
N TYR A 59 -10.47 38.06 -41.33
CA TYR A 59 -10.72 37.76 -39.93
C TYR A 59 -11.93 36.84 -39.73
N LEU A 60 -13.00 37.08 -40.49
CA LEU A 60 -14.18 36.20 -40.49
C LEU A 60 -13.85 34.80 -41.00
N GLU A 61 -12.99 34.65 -42.02
CA GLU A 61 -12.49 33.35 -42.48
C GLU A 61 -11.66 32.62 -41.41
N ASN A 62 -10.85 33.35 -40.64
CA ASN A 62 -10.11 32.76 -39.52
C ASN A 62 -11.06 32.28 -38.41
N LEU A 63 -12.09 33.04 -38.07
CA LEU A 63 -13.11 32.59 -37.11
C LEU A 63 -13.90 31.38 -37.62
N ARG A 64 -14.16 31.30 -38.94
CA ARG A 64 -14.83 30.16 -39.58
C ARG A 64 -13.99 28.90 -39.53
N THR A 65 -12.69 29.01 -39.79
CA THR A 65 -11.80 27.85 -39.92
C THR A 65 -11.13 27.44 -38.61
N GLN A 66 -10.84 28.40 -37.73
CA GLN A 66 -10.08 28.23 -36.49
C GLN A 66 -10.65 29.12 -35.37
N PRO A 67 -11.90 28.90 -34.94
CA PRO A 67 -12.58 29.79 -33.98
C PRO A 67 -11.79 29.94 -32.68
N LEU A 68 -11.16 28.87 -32.19
CA LEU A 68 -10.42 28.87 -30.93
C LEU A 68 -9.09 29.64 -30.95
N MET A 69 -8.72 30.28 -32.07
CA MET A 69 -7.63 31.28 -32.12
C MET A 69 -7.98 32.57 -31.38
N VAL A 70 -9.28 32.83 -31.18
CA VAL A 70 -9.78 34.03 -30.51
C VAL A 70 -10.39 33.63 -29.18
N SER A 71 -9.95 34.23 -28.08
CA SER A 71 -10.41 33.89 -26.74
C SER A 71 -11.81 34.45 -26.43
N ASN A 72 -12.15 35.63 -26.94
CA ASN A 72 -13.47 36.23 -26.83
C ASN A 72 -13.63 37.34 -27.88
N LEU A 73 -14.80 37.43 -28.51
CA LEU A 73 -15.17 38.51 -29.41
C LEU A 73 -15.56 39.75 -28.60
N PRO A 74 -15.22 40.97 -29.05
CA PRO A 74 -15.66 42.16 -28.35
C PRO A 74 -17.15 42.42 -28.60
N VAL A 75 -17.91 42.60 -27.51
CA VAL A 75 -19.37 42.80 -27.49
C VAL A 75 -19.83 43.95 -28.42
N ALA A 76 -19.02 45.00 -28.56
CA ALA A 76 -19.39 46.23 -29.26
C ALA A 76 -19.44 46.12 -30.80
N TYR A 77 -18.95 45.02 -31.40
CA TYR A 77 -18.68 44.99 -32.84
C TYR A 77 -19.48 43.96 -33.64
N PHE A 78 -20.09 42.99 -32.96
CA PHE A 78 -20.86 41.93 -33.61
C PHE A 78 -22.33 42.06 -33.23
N SER A 79 -23.17 42.17 -34.26
CA SER A 79 -24.62 42.03 -34.12
C SER A 79 -25.00 40.56 -33.95
N GLU A 80 -26.17 40.31 -33.37
CA GLU A 80 -26.73 38.97 -33.21
C GLU A 80 -26.78 38.19 -34.54
N ASN A 81 -27.14 38.86 -35.64
CA ASN A 81 -27.16 38.27 -36.99
C ASN A 81 -25.76 37.79 -37.45
N GLU A 82 -24.71 38.55 -37.14
CA GLU A 82 -23.33 38.17 -37.47
C GLU A 82 -22.88 36.98 -36.63
N LEU A 83 -23.24 36.94 -35.34
CA LEU A 83 -22.99 35.79 -34.46
C LEU A 83 -23.70 34.54 -34.99
N TRP A 84 -24.96 34.64 -35.40
CA TRP A 84 -25.69 33.53 -36.03
C TRP A 84 -25.04 33.04 -37.33
N MET A 85 -24.53 33.96 -38.15
CA MET A 85 -23.83 33.60 -39.39
C MET A 85 -22.56 32.79 -39.07
N LEU A 86 -21.75 33.24 -38.12
CA LEU A 86 -20.56 32.52 -37.66
C LEU A 86 -20.92 31.15 -37.09
N LEU A 87 -21.95 31.08 -36.25
CA LEU A 87 -22.41 29.85 -35.61
C LEU A 87 -22.89 28.80 -36.62
N LYS A 88 -23.63 29.23 -37.65
CA LYS A 88 -24.14 28.33 -38.70
C LYS A 88 -23.01 27.77 -39.58
N GLN A 89 -21.93 28.52 -39.75
CA GLN A 89 -20.78 28.10 -40.54
C GLN A 89 -19.84 27.19 -39.74
N ASN A 90 -19.58 27.51 -38.48
CA ASN A 90 -18.81 26.68 -37.57
C ASN A 90 -19.39 26.74 -36.16
N VAL A 91 -19.91 25.61 -35.68
CA VAL A 91 -20.56 25.53 -34.37
C VAL A 91 -19.62 25.92 -33.21
N TYR A 92 -18.33 25.63 -33.32
CA TYR A 92 -17.34 25.90 -32.26
C TYR A 92 -17.03 27.39 -32.10
N SER A 93 -17.48 28.24 -33.03
CA SER A 93 -17.37 29.70 -32.89
C SER A 93 -18.12 30.22 -31.66
N ILE A 94 -19.14 29.52 -31.16
CA ILE A 94 -19.86 29.91 -29.93
C ILE A 94 -18.93 30.05 -28.71
N LEU A 95 -17.82 29.32 -28.68
CA LEU A 95 -16.84 29.37 -27.59
C LEU A 95 -16.07 30.69 -27.54
N THR A 96 -16.13 31.47 -28.61
CA THR A 96 -15.53 32.81 -28.70
C THR A 96 -16.56 33.91 -28.50
N PHE A 97 -17.85 33.58 -28.40
CA PHE A 97 -18.89 34.60 -28.31
C PHE A 97 -18.83 35.27 -26.94
N PRO A 98 -19.18 36.57 -26.85
CA PRO A 98 -19.24 37.23 -25.57
C PRO A 98 -20.28 36.56 -24.68
N VAL A 99 -19.91 36.22 -23.45
CA VAL A 99 -20.75 35.45 -22.50
C VAL A 99 -22.15 36.04 -22.32
N GLY A 100 -22.31 37.37 -22.43
CA GLY A 100 -23.59 38.06 -22.32
C GLY A 100 -24.49 37.98 -23.56
N GLU A 101 -23.92 37.70 -24.73
CA GLU A 101 -24.58 37.78 -26.05
C GLU A 101 -25.00 36.41 -26.60
N ILE A 102 -24.64 35.31 -25.90
CA ILE A 102 -25.16 33.98 -26.24
C ILE A 102 -26.64 33.97 -25.87
N SER A 103 -27.51 33.87 -26.88
CA SER A 103 -28.95 33.67 -26.67
C SER A 103 -29.27 32.22 -26.33
N GLU A 104 -30.46 31.96 -25.77
CA GLU A 104 -30.92 30.60 -25.51
C GLU A 104 -31.01 29.77 -26.80
N GLU A 105 -31.47 30.39 -27.89
CA GLU A 105 -31.58 29.73 -29.19
C GLU A 105 -30.20 29.35 -29.77
N MET A 106 -29.19 30.22 -29.63
CA MET A 106 -27.81 29.92 -30.03
C MET A 106 -27.24 28.75 -29.21
N TYR A 107 -27.49 28.77 -27.90
CA TYR A 107 -27.08 27.71 -26.98
C TYR A 107 -27.68 26.35 -27.37
N VAL A 108 -29.00 26.30 -27.57
CA VAL A 108 -29.71 25.09 -28.00
C VAL A 108 -29.24 24.62 -29.39
N TYR A 109 -29.06 25.55 -30.33
CA TYR A 109 -28.55 25.22 -31.67
C TYR A 109 -27.16 24.58 -31.60
N ALA A 110 -26.25 25.15 -30.80
CA ALA A 110 -24.89 24.66 -30.69
C ALA A 110 -24.83 23.26 -30.07
N ILE A 111 -25.54 23.04 -28.96
CA ILE A 111 -25.65 21.73 -28.30
C ILE A 111 -26.33 20.70 -29.21
N GLY A 112 -27.34 21.09 -29.97
CA GLY A 112 -28.00 20.22 -30.94
C GLY A 112 -27.07 19.77 -32.07
N LYS A 113 -25.96 20.48 -32.31
CA LYS A 113 -24.94 20.12 -33.30
C LYS A 113 -23.78 19.34 -32.69
N ASP A 114 -23.28 19.76 -31.53
CA ASP A 114 -22.29 19.01 -30.76
C ASP A 114 -22.61 19.09 -29.26
N PRO A 115 -23.15 18.01 -28.68
CA PRO A 115 -23.49 17.94 -27.25
C PRO A 115 -22.28 18.19 -26.32
N MET A 116 -21.05 17.98 -26.77
CA MET A 116 -19.85 18.23 -25.95
C MET A 116 -19.67 19.70 -25.60
N LEU A 117 -20.24 20.62 -26.39
CA LEU A 117 -20.22 22.06 -26.09
C LEU A 117 -20.90 22.39 -24.76
N PHE A 118 -21.79 21.55 -24.26
CA PHE A 118 -22.43 21.71 -22.96
C PHE A 118 -21.42 21.86 -21.80
N ALA A 119 -20.27 21.18 -21.85
CA ALA A 119 -19.23 21.27 -20.81
C ALA A 119 -18.46 22.61 -20.80
N PHE A 120 -18.60 23.40 -21.86
CA PHE A 120 -17.85 24.64 -22.08
C PHE A 120 -18.73 25.88 -22.05
N LEU A 121 -20.00 25.72 -22.39
CA LEU A 121 -20.97 26.79 -22.31
C LEU A 121 -21.41 26.98 -20.85
N GLY A 122 -21.64 28.22 -20.45
CA GLY A 122 -22.07 28.54 -19.08
C GLY A 122 -23.43 27.92 -18.74
N THR A 123 -23.76 27.92 -17.45
CA THR A 123 -24.99 27.32 -16.90
C THR A 123 -26.25 28.18 -17.12
N LYS A 124 -26.09 29.44 -17.53
CA LYS A 124 -27.16 30.46 -17.64
C LYS A 124 -28.38 30.01 -18.45
N HIS A 125 -28.17 29.26 -19.53
CA HIS A 125 -29.23 28.81 -20.45
C HIS A 125 -29.58 27.33 -20.28
N GLN A 126 -29.11 26.69 -19.22
CA GLN A 126 -29.50 25.32 -18.93
C GLN A 126 -30.95 25.30 -18.45
N ASN A 127 -31.73 24.37 -19.01
CA ASN A 127 -33.07 24.06 -18.58
C ASN A 127 -33.25 22.54 -18.55
N ILE A 128 -34.37 22.09 -17.99
CA ILE A 128 -34.68 20.68 -17.79
C ILE A 128 -34.62 19.86 -19.09
N GLU A 129 -35.10 20.42 -20.19
CA GLU A 129 -35.20 19.74 -21.48
C GLU A 129 -33.82 19.54 -22.11
N ILE A 130 -32.99 20.60 -22.10
CA ILE A 130 -31.61 20.55 -22.59
C ILE A 130 -30.78 19.58 -21.75
N VAL A 131 -30.86 19.70 -20.43
CA VAL A 131 -30.09 18.86 -19.51
C VAL A 131 -30.48 17.39 -19.68
N LYS A 132 -31.77 17.09 -19.82
CA LYS A 132 -32.23 15.72 -20.10
C LYS A 132 -31.67 15.17 -21.40
N TYR A 133 -31.72 15.95 -22.49
CA TYR A 133 -31.13 15.56 -23.77
C TYR A 133 -29.62 15.28 -23.66
N ILE A 134 -28.90 16.10 -22.90
CA ILE A 134 -27.46 15.92 -22.68
C ILE A 134 -27.15 14.66 -21.87
N ILE A 135 -27.88 14.42 -20.78
CA ILE A 135 -27.68 13.22 -19.95
C ILE A 135 -28.05 11.94 -20.70
N ASP A 136 -29.04 12.00 -21.61
CA ASP A 136 -29.37 10.90 -22.50
C ASP A 136 -28.23 10.60 -23.50
N PHE A 137 -27.46 11.61 -23.89
CA PHE A 137 -26.31 11.48 -24.80
C PHE A 137 -25.02 11.05 -24.10
N GLU A 138 -24.62 11.76 -23.05
CA GLU A 138 -23.39 11.52 -22.26
C GLU A 138 -23.68 11.72 -20.77
N PRO A 139 -23.92 10.63 -20.01
CA PRO A 139 -24.30 10.73 -18.60
C PRO A 139 -23.26 11.41 -17.70
N LEU A 140 -21.97 11.37 -18.05
CA LEU A 140 -20.92 12.02 -17.26
C LEU A 140 -20.98 13.56 -17.34
N MET A 141 -21.76 14.12 -18.27
CA MET A 141 -22.03 15.56 -18.33
C MET A 141 -22.80 16.10 -17.13
N LEU A 142 -23.28 15.23 -16.24
CA LEU A 142 -23.85 15.62 -14.94
C LEU A 142 -22.92 16.57 -14.16
N GLU A 143 -21.60 16.43 -14.33
CA GLU A 143 -20.57 17.33 -13.79
C GLU A 143 -20.80 18.81 -14.09
N PHE A 144 -21.34 19.11 -15.28
CA PHE A 144 -21.49 20.48 -15.80
C PHE A 144 -22.93 21.00 -15.68
N VAL A 145 -23.84 20.19 -15.16
CA VAL A 145 -25.22 20.60 -14.89
C VAL A 145 -25.24 21.54 -13.69
N HIS A 146 -26.01 22.62 -13.77
CA HIS A 146 -26.26 23.53 -12.65
C HIS A 146 -26.85 22.78 -11.45
N ASP A 147 -26.40 23.10 -10.24
CA ASP A 147 -26.79 22.34 -9.04
C ASP A 147 -28.33 22.28 -8.85
N ASP A 148 -29.04 23.39 -9.09
CA ASP A 148 -30.52 23.45 -9.00
C ASP A 148 -31.26 22.53 -10.00
N LEU A 149 -30.58 22.06 -11.05
CA LEU A 149 -31.13 21.14 -12.05
C LEU A 149 -30.74 19.68 -11.79
N ARG A 150 -29.90 19.41 -10.78
CA ARG A 150 -29.49 18.05 -10.38
C ARG A 150 -30.46 17.43 -9.37
N TYR A 151 -31.74 17.42 -9.68
CA TYR A 151 -32.73 16.73 -8.86
C TYR A 151 -32.72 15.20 -9.09
N TYR A 152 -33.32 14.47 -8.15
CA TYR A 152 -33.31 13.01 -8.06
C TYR A 152 -33.44 12.26 -9.40
N TRP A 153 -34.50 12.52 -10.17
CA TRP A 153 -34.78 11.72 -11.37
C TRP A 153 -33.72 11.89 -12.47
N LEU A 154 -33.04 13.04 -12.54
CA LEU A 154 -31.97 13.25 -13.51
C LEU A 154 -30.70 12.51 -13.08
N CYS A 155 -30.35 12.61 -11.81
CA CYS A 155 -29.23 11.87 -11.23
C CYS A 155 -29.44 10.35 -11.36
N GLU A 156 -30.63 9.86 -11.07
CA GLU A 156 -31.02 8.45 -11.27
C GLU A 156 -30.87 8.04 -12.74
N ALA A 157 -31.34 8.87 -13.67
CA ALA A 157 -31.24 8.61 -15.10
C ALA A 157 -29.77 8.56 -15.59
N ALA A 158 -28.91 9.46 -15.10
CA ALA A 158 -27.50 9.48 -15.41
C ALA A 158 -26.79 8.22 -14.89
N VAL A 159 -26.98 7.91 -13.60
CA VAL A 159 -26.36 6.76 -12.92
C VAL A 159 -26.82 5.43 -13.53
N SER A 160 -28.10 5.33 -13.90
CA SER A 160 -28.64 4.13 -14.54
C SER A 160 -27.97 3.84 -15.89
N ARG A 161 -27.51 4.87 -16.62
CA ARG A 161 -26.82 4.73 -17.91
C ARG A 161 -25.32 4.53 -17.74
N ASN A 162 -24.70 5.28 -16.83
CA ASN A 162 -23.29 5.12 -16.48
C ASN A 162 -23.14 5.29 -14.96
N TRP A 163 -22.82 4.20 -14.28
CA TRP A 163 -22.68 4.18 -12.82
C TRP A 163 -21.64 5.19 -12.31
N GLN A 164 -20.63 5.54 -13.11
CA GLN A 164 -19.60 6.52 -12.73
C GLN A 164 -20.16 7.94 -12.55
N ALA A 165 -21.35 8.23 -13.07
CA ALA A 165 -22.01 9.53 -12.86
C ALA A 165 -22.36 9.77 -11.38
N ILE A 166 -22.37 8.73 -10.53
CA ILE A 166 -22.68 8.85 -9.10
C ILE A 166 -21.73 9.81 -8.37
N LYS A 167 -20.50 9.97 -8.86
CA LYS A 167 -19.51 10.93 -8.31
C LYS A 167 -19.96 12.39 -8.38
N HIS A 168 -20.92 12.69 -9.26
CA HIS A 168 -21.43 14.03 -9.54
C HIS A 168 -22.84 14.25 -8.98
N VAL A 169 -23.37 13.27 -8.24
CA VAL A 169 -24.68 13.37 -7.57
C VAL A 169 -24.52 14.17 -6.28
N PRO A 170 -25.37 15.19 -6.02
CA PRO A 170 -25.34 15.93 -4.76
C PRO A 170 -25.54 15.02 -3.54
N THR A 171 -24.59 15.03 -2.60
CA THR A 171 -24.56 14.11 -1.46
C THR A 171 -25.46 14.51 -0.29
N GLY A 172 -25.90 15.77 -0.22
CA GLY A 172 -26.67 16.28 0.91
C GLY A 172 -28.16 15.91 0.89
N ASP A 173 -28.73 15.86 -0.31
CA ASP A 173 -30.18 15.91 -0.53
C ASP A 173 -30.68 15.02 -1.66
N VAL A 174 -29.79 14.55 -2.55
CA VAL A 174 -30.18 13.77 -3.73
C VAL A 174 -29.67 12.33 -3.67
N LEU A 175 -28.43 12.13 -3.22
CA LEU A 175 -27.85 10.80 -3.08
C LEU A 175 -28.58 10.01 -1.98
N ASP A 176 -29.12 8.87 -2.36
CA ASP A 176 -29.80 7.94 -1.45
C ASP A 176 -29.51 6.48 -1.82
N GLU A 177 -30.13 5.56 -1.09
CA GLU A 177 -30.04 4.12 -1.35
C GLU A 177 -30.56 3.75 -2.74
N GLY A 178 -31.59 4.43 -3.25
CA GLY A 178 -32.15 4.19 -4.57
C GLY A 178 -31.14 4.43 -5.70
N ILE A 179 -30.46 5.58 -5.69
CA ILE A 179 -29.41 5.93 -6.66
C ILE A 179 -28.22 4.96 -6.55
N ILE A 180 -27.83 4.61 -5.32
CA ILE A 180 -26.74 3.64 -5.08
C ILE A 180 -27.09 2.28 -5.67
N GLU A 181 -28.31 1.79 -5.47
CA GLU A 181 -28.76 0.52 -6.04
C GLU A 181 -28.76 0.56 -7.58
N LYS A 182 -29.12 1.71 -8.20
CA LYS A 182 -28.98 1.87 -9.66
C LYS A 182 -27.53 1.71 -10.11
N ALA A 183 -26.57 2.34 -9.42
CA ALA A 183 -25.16 2.18 -9.74
C ALA A 183 -24.73 0.71 -9.64
N LEU A 184 -25.15 0.02 -8.58
CA LEU A 184 -24.80 -1.38 -8.30
C LEU A 184 -25.43 -2.40 -9.28
N THR A 185 -26.40 -2.00 -10.09
CA THR A 185 -26.91 -2.85 -11.20
C THR A 185 -25.85 -3.11 -12.27
N HIS A 186 -24.84 -2.23 -12.38
CA HIS A 186 -23.73 -2.39 -13.31
C HIS A 186 -22.67 -3.34 -12.72
N LYS A 187 -22.29 -4.37 -13.49
CA LYS A 187 -21.32 -5.39 -13.02
C LYS A 187 -19.96 -4.81 -12.65
N ASP A 188 -19.54 -3.77 -13.36
CA ASP A 188 -18.24 -3.13 -13.18
C ASP A 188 -18.26 -2.00 -12.15
N ALA A 189 -19.40 -1.76 -11.49
CA ALA A 189 -19.54 -0.68 -10.53
C ALA A 189 -18.62 -0.89 -9.32
N PHE A 190 -17.88 0.17 -8.98
CA PHE A 190 -17.03 0.23 -7.81
C PHE A 190 -17.17 1.61 -7.14
N ILE A 191 -18.03 1.69 -6.12
CA ILE A 191 -18.46 2.97 -5.55
C ILE A 191 -17.84 3.28 -4.18
N ILE A 192 -17.07 2.35 -3.60
CA ILE A 192 -16.52 2.47 -2.23
C ILE A 192 -15.68 3.74 -2.04
N ASP A 193 -14.89 4.11 -3.04
CA ASP A 193 -14.02 5.30 -3.00
C ASP A 193 -14.71 6.59 -3.47
N ILE A 194 -15.98 6.50 -3.88
CA ILE A 194 -16.74 7.60 -4.49
C ILE A 194 -17.86 8.07 -3.55
N VAL A 195 -18.57 7.13 -2.96
CA VAL A 195 -19.75 7.38 -2.13
C VAL A 195 -19.33 7.59 -0.67
N PRO A 196 -19.86 8.60 0.03
CA PRO A 196 -19.56 8.82 1.45
C PRO A 196 -19.88 7.59 2.32
N SER A 197 -19.04 7.33 3.32
CA SER A 197 -19.10 6.12 4.13
C SER A 197 -20.42 5.92 4.89
N ASN A 198 -21.16 7.00 5.18
CA ASN A 198 -22.47 6.92 5.84
C ASN A 198 -23.56 6.27 4.98
N PHE A 199 -23.36 6.15 3.66
CA PHE A 199 -24.24 5.42 2.76
C PHE A 199 -23.77 3.99 2.47
N LEU A 200 -22.56 3.63 2.92
CA LEU A 200 -21.99 2.30 2.70
C LEU A 200 -22.34 1.41 3.89
N ASN A 201 -22.92 0.26 3.61
CA ASN A 201 -23.30 -0.74 4.61
C ASN A 201 -22.63 -2.09 4.32
N GLN A 202 -22.84 -3.03 5.24
CA GLN A 202 -22.28 -4.37 5.15
C GLN A 202 -22.61 -5.08 3.83
N ASP A 203 -23.85 -4.95 3.34
CA ASP A 203 -24.30 -5.59 2.12
C ASP A 203 -23.59 -5.03 0.88
N ILE A 204 -23.37 -3.72 0.82
CA ILE A 204 -22.64 -3.07 -0.28
C ILE A 204 -21.20 -3.55 -0.33
N TYR A 205 -20.50 -3.58 0.82
CA TYR A 205 -19.14 -4.11 0.92
C TYR A 205 -19.07 -5.58 0.50
N ALA A 206 -20.02 -6.40 0.96
CA ALA A 206 -20.10 -7.81 0.61
C ALA A 206 -20.27 -8.03 -0.90
N ARG A 207 -21.11 -7.23 -1.57
CA ARG A 207 -21.30 -7.27 -3.03
C ARG A 207 -20.03 -6.91 -3.78
N HIS A 208 -19.35 -5.83 -3.39
CA HIS A 208 -18.12 -5.40 -4.08
C HIS A 208 -16.99 -6.41 -4.00
N PHE A 209 -16.83 -7.10 -2.86
CA PHE A 209 -15.81 -8.13 -2.76
C PHE A 209 -16.10 -9.33 -3.66
N LYS A 210 -17.38 -9.70 -3.82
CA LYS A 210 -17.79 -10.77 -4.73
C LYS A 210 -17.47 -10.44 -6.19
N THR A 211 -17.60 -9.18 -6.58
CA THR A 211 -17.37 -8.74 -7.97
C THR A 211 -15.91 -8.33 -8.23
N HIS A 212 -15.26 -7.69 -7.26
CA HIS A 212 -13.92 -7.06 -7.38
C HIS A 212 -13.03 -7.37 -6.16
N PRO A 213 -12.68 -8.63 -5.87
CA PRO A 213 -12.05 -9.02 -4.60
C PRO A 213 -10.76 -8.25 -4.28
N LYS A 214 -9.82 -8.18 -5.23
CA LYS A 214 -8.53 -7.50 -5.00
C LYS A 214 -8.66 -6.00 -4.78
N LYS A 215 -9.46 -5.31 -5.61
CA LYS A 215 -9.68 -3.86 -5.47
C LYS A 215 -10.45 -3.53 -4.19
N SER A 216 -11.35 -4.43 -3.77
CA SER A 216 -12.17 -4.24 -2.59
C SER A 216 -11.39 -4.34 -1.30
N ILE A 217 -10.41 -5.24 -1.17
CA ILE A 217 -9.65 -5.41 0.08
C ILE A 217 -8.99 -4.09 0.50
N ASP A 218 -8.19 -3.50 -0.40
CA ASP A 218 -7.47 -2.27 -0.09
C ASP A 218 -8.44 -1.11 0.20
N ALA A 219 -9.48 -0.94 -0.62
CA ALA A 219 -10.47 0.12 -0.44
C ALA A 219 -11.27 -0.03 0.86
N ILE A 220 -11.73 -1.24 1.18
CA ILE A 220 -12.54 -1.52 2.38
C ILE A 220 -11.70 -1.37 3.64
N VAL A 221 -10.48 -1.91 3.66
CA VAL A 221 -9.59 -1.76 4.81
C VAL A 221 -9.19 -0.29 4.98
N SER A 222 -8.88 0.41 3.89
CA SER A 222 -8.61 1.85 3.94
C SER A 222 -9.82 2.65 4.44
N ALA A 223 -11.04 2.31 4.02
CA ALA A 223 -12.24 3.01 4.48
C ALA A 223 -12.54 2.71 5.96
N LEU A 224 -12.49 1.44 6.37
CA LEU A 224 -13.06 0.98 7.64
C LEU A 224 -12.05 0.78 8.77
N LEU A 225 -10.74 0.70 8.50
CA LEU A 225 -9.73 0.53 9.56
C LEU A 225 -9.49 1.84 10.31
N ASN A 226 -10.52 2.41 10.93
CA ASN A 226 -10.44 3.63 11.70
C ASN A 226 -11.26 3.45 12.99
N VAL A 227 -11.00 4.26 14.02
CA VAL A 227 -11.60 4.05 15.36
C VAL A 227 -13.14 4.06 15.33
N ARG A 228 -13.73 4.84 14.42
CA ARG A 228 -15.18 4.98 14.24
C ARG A 228 -15.80 3.73 13.60
N ASP A 229 -15.17 3.20 12.55
CA ASP A 229 -15.82 2.21 11.67
C ASP A 229 -15.23 0.78 11.78
N VAL A 230 -14.19 0.57 12.60
CA VAL A 230 -13.52 -0.75 12.72
C VAL A 230 -14.44 -1.88 13.18
N GLU A 231 -15.52 -1.57 13.91
CA GLU A 231 -16.52 -2.57 14.31
C GLU A 231 -17.27 -3.13 13.11
N LEU A 232 -17.55 -2.29 12.09
CA LEU A 232 -18.14 -2.75 10.84
C LEU A 232 -17.16 -3.66 10.09
N LEU A 233 -15.86 -3.33 10.10
CA LEU A 233 -14.83 -4.20 9.51
C LEU A 233 -14.76 -5.56 10.22
N ILE A 234 -14.83 -5.59 11.54
CA ILE A 234 -14.87 -6.83 12.34
C ILE A 234 -16.10 -7.66 11.97
N ASN A 235 -17.28 -7.04 11.95
CA ASN A 235 -18.53 -7.72 11.59
C ASN A 235 -18.49 -8.29 10.18
N LEU A 236 -17.90 -7.57 9.21
CA LEU A 236 -17.71 -8.07 7.85
C LEU A 236 -16.83 -9.32 7.81
N MET A 237 -15.71 -9.31 8.55
CA MET A 237 -14.78 -10.44 8.64
C MET A 237 -15.39 -11.66 9.36
N ASP A 238 -16.23 -11.44 10.37
CA ASP A 238 -16.88 -12.51 11.13
C ASP A 238 -18.03 -13.19 10.35
N THR A 239 -18.79 -12.42 9.56
CA THR A 239 -20.05 -12.88 8.96
C THR A 239 -19.91 -13.38 7.53
N THR A 240 -18.88 -12.96 6.81
CA THR A 240 -18.78 -13.22 5.38
C THR A 240 -17.65 -14.20 5.11
N GLU A 241 -17.96 -15.43 4.68
CA GLU A 241 -16.96 -16.47 4.36
C GLU A 241 -15.88 -15.98 3.39
N ASN A 242 -16.26 -15.12 2.45
CA ASN A 242 -15.35 -14.54 1.47
C ASN A 242 -14.38 -13.51 2.07
N PHE A 243 -14.69 -12.91 3.23
CA PHE A 243 -13.86 -11.94 3.97
C PHE A 243 -13.09 -12.56 5.15
N ALA A 244 -12.75 -13.85 5.06
CA ALA A 244 -11.96 -14.49 6.10
C ALA A 244 -10.70 -13.67 6.44
N VAL A 245 -10.50 -13.40 7.73
CA VAL A 245 -9.44 -12.55 8.28
C VAL A 245 -8.04 -12.88 7.73
N ALA A 246 -7.73 -14.17 7.61
CA ALA A 246 -6.45 -14.65 7.10
C ALA A 246 -6.18 -14.22 5.65
N ARG A 247 -7.24 -14.16 4.83
CA ARG A 247 -7.15 -13.74 3.44
C ARG A 247 -6.96 -12.23 3.34
N LEU A 248 -7.74 -11.46 4.10
CA LEU A 248 -7.71 -10.01 4.08
C LEU A 248 -6.32 -9.48 4.47
N PHE A 249 -5.78 -9.89 5.62
CA PHE A 249 -4.47 -9.39 6.06
C PHE A 249 -3.31 -9.87 5.17
N LYS A 250 -3.46 -11.01 4.48
CA LYS A 250 -2.47 -11.50 3.52
C LYS A 250 -2.47 -10.73 2.19
N GLU A 251 -3.63 -10.29 1.73
CA GLU A 251 -3.80 -9.65 0.42
C GLU A 251 -3.77 -8.11 0.50
N VAL A 252 -4.06 -7.51 1.66
CA VAL A 252 -4.05 -6.06 1.83
C VAL A 252 -2.65 -5.48 1.65
N ASN A 253 -2.56 -4.34 0.98
CA ASN A 253 -1.31 -3.60 0.86
C ASN A 253 -0.75 -3.24 2.25
N PRO A 254 0.45 -3.69 2.63
CA PRO A 254 1.01 -3.45 3.97
C PRO A 254 1.08 -1.97 4.35
N LYS A 255 1.22 -1.06 3.36
CA LYS A 255 1.25 0.38 3.60
C LYS A 255 -0.06 0.93 4.21
N ILE A 256 -1.19 0.26 3.97
CA ILE A 256 -2.49 0.64 4.54
C ILE A 256 -2.53 0.33 6.05
N LEU A 257 -1.84 -0.73 6.48
CA LEU A 257 -1.79 -1.14 7.88
C LEU A 257 -0.79 -0.31 8.70
N CYS A 258 0.33 0.09 8.08
CA CYS A 258 1.47 0.68 8.79
C CYS A 258 1.41 2.22 9.01
N SER A 259 0.25 2.87 8.88
CA SER A 259 0.13 4.31 9.17
C SER A 259 -0.28 4.57 10.62
N ASN A 260 0.29 5.60 11.25
CA ASN A 260 0.04 5.94 12.66
C ASN A 260 -1.45 6.09 13.00
N ASP A 261 -2.25 6.66 12.09
CA ASP A 261 -3.70 6.87 12.28
C ASP A 261 -4.49 5.55 12.41
N ARG A 262 -3.89 4.42 12.01
CA ARG A 262 -4.51 3.09 12.02
C ARG A 262 -4.13 2.27 13.24
N GLU A 263 -3.11 2.67 13.99
CA GLU A 263 -2.66 1.96 15.19
C GLU A 263 -3.81 1.84 16.22
N GLU A 264 -4.50 2.94 16.52
CA GLU A 264 -5.63 2.93 17.46
C GLU A 264 -6.79 2.04 17.00
N ALA A 265 -7.03 1.98 15.68
CA ALA A 265 -8.04 1.09 15.12
C ALA A 265 -7.63 -0.39 15.27
N LEU A 266 -6.34 -0.70 15.05
CA LEU A 266 -5.80 -2.04 15.23
C LEU A 266 -5.80 -2.47 16.70
N LEU A 267 -5.45 -1.58 17.64
CA LEU A 267 -5.54 -1.84 19.07
C LEU A 267 -6.99 -2.19 19.47
N LYS A 268 -7.97 -1.41 19.00
CA LYS A 268 -9.40 -1.70 19.22
C LYS A 268 -9.82 -3.04 18.59
N LEU A 269 -9.33 -3.34 17.38
CA LEU A 269 -9.61 -4.60 16.69
C LEU A 269 -9.08 -5.80 17.47
N PHE A 270 -7.81 -5.76 17.91
CA PHE A 270 -7.21 -6.85 18.68
C PHE A 270 -7.71 -6.91 20.12
N ALA A 271 -8.32 -5.86 20.65
CA ALA A 271 -9.02 -5.93 21.94
C ALA A 271 -10.28 -6.82 21.83
N LEU A 272 -10.98 -6.72 20.70
CA LEU A 272 -12.21 -7.49 20.45
C LEU A 272 -11.92 -8.89 19.88
N ARG A 273 -10.83 -9.05 19.12
CA ARG A 273 -10.41 -10.32 18.49
C ARG A 273 -8.90 -10.53 18.65
N PRO A 274 -8.41 -10.94 19.84
CA PRO A 274 -6.97 -11.06 20.11
C PRO A 274 -6.23 -11.98 19.14
N LYS A 275 -6.80 -13.15 18.83
CA LYS A 275 -6.21 -14.15 17.93
C LYS A 275 -5.93 -13.65 16.51
N TRP A 276 -6.55 -12.54 16.09
CA TRP A 276 -6.38 -12.06 14.72
C TRP A 276 -5.00 -11.45 14.46
N ILE A 277 -4.24 -11.14 15.51
CA ILE A 277 -2.90 -10.62 15.38
C ILE A 277 -1.95 -11.61 14.65
N HIS A 278 -2.22 -12.91 14.70
CA HIS A 278 -1.39 -13.92 14.01
C HIS A 278 -1.51 -13.88 12.48
N TYR A 279 -2.48 -13.12 11.94
CA TYR A 279 -2.65 -12.96 10.50
C TYR A 279 -2.00 -11.69 9.94
N ILE A 280 -1.60 -10.76 10.79
CA ILE A 280 -0.98 -9.51 10.33
C ILE A 280 0.51 -9.73 10.03
N ASP A 281 1.03 -9.01 9.04
CA ASP A 281 2.46 -8.99 8.80
C ASP A 281 3.19 -8.46 10.05
N PRO A 282 4.20 -9.17 10.59
CA PRO A 282 4.94 -8.73 11.77
C PRO A 282 5.50 -7.31 11.68
N VAL A 283 5.78 -6.81 10.48
CA VAL A 283 6.26 -5.44 10.25
C VAL A 283 5.25 -4.37 10.70
N ALA A 284 3.95 -4.68 10.70
CA ALA A 284 2.90 -3.78 11.16
C ALA A 284 2.70 -3.80 12.69
N ILE A 285 3.36 -4.71 13.41
CA ILE A 285 3.21 -4.85 14.86
C ILE A 285 4.12 -3.84 15.57
N THR A 286 3.50 -2.78 16.09
CA THR A 286 4.18 -1.77 16.92
C THR A 286 4.39 -2.29 18.36
N PRO A 287 5.24 -1.64 19.18
CA PRO A 287 5.40 -2.00 20.59
C PRO A 287 4.09 -2.01 21.39
N ARG A 288 3.17 -1.09 21.11
CA ARG A 288 1.86 -1.04 21.80
C ARG A 288 0.96 -2.19 21.40
N ILE A 289 0.89 -2.51 20.10
CA ILE A 289 0.13 -3.66 19.60
C ILE A 289 0.69 -4.96 20.20
N PHE A 290 2.02 -5.09 20.24
CA PHE A 290 2.69 -6.23 20.84
C PHE A 290 2.43 -6.34 22.34
N GLU A 291 2.51 -5.24 23.10
CA GLU A 291 2.19 -5.21 24.54
C GLU A 291 0.78 -5.74 24.80
N GLN A 292 -0.20 -5.26 24.04
CA GLN A 292 -1.58 -5.72 24.16
C GLN A 292 -1.74 -7.20 23.80
N SER A 293 -1.03 -7.70 22.79
CA SER A 293 -1.13 -9.10 22.38
C SER A 293 -0.61 -10.03 23.46
N ILE A 294 0.56 -9.75 24.02
CA ILE A 294 1.17 -10.59 25.04
C ILE A 294 0.45 -10.46 26.39
N ALA A 295 -0.17 -9.32 26.69
CA ALA A 295 -1.07 -9.16 27.83
C ALA A 295 -2.33 -10.05 27.70
N ASN A 296 -2.81 -10.26 26.46
CA ASN A 296 -3.88 -11.20 26.15
C ASN A 296 -3.41 -12.66 25.97
N ASN A 297 -2.14 -12.95 26.29
CA ASN A 297 -1.50 -14.26 26.10
C ASN A 297 -1.46 -14.75 24.62
N GLU A 298 -1.50 -13.81 23.67
CA GLU A 298 -1.31 -14.07 22.25
C GLU A 298 0.15 -13.84 21.87
N LEU A 299 0.93 -14.93 21.85
CA LEU A 299 2.38 -14.92 21.65
C LEU A 299 2.72 -14.96 20.16
N VAL A 300 2.91 -13.79 19.55
CA VAL A 300 3.14 -13.65 18.11
C VAL A 300 4.60 -13.88 17.75
N ALA A 301 4.85 -14.55 16.62
CA ALA A 301 6.18 -14.73 16.05
C ALA A 301 6.59 -13.48 15.26
N LEU A 302 7.53 -12.72 15.82
CA LEU A 302 8.09 -11.52 15.19
C LEU A 302 9.34 -11.84 14.36
N THR A 303 9.58 -11.04 13.31
CA THR A 303 10.82 -11.14 12.53
C THR A 303 12.03 -10.65 13.33
N PRO A 304 13.28 -11.05 12.98
CA PRO A 304 14.46 -10.51 13.63
C PRO A 304 14.54 -8.99 13.61
N LEU A 305 14.04 -8.33 12.57
CA LEU A 305 14.09 -6.87 12.47
C LEU A 305 13.10 -6.17 13.42
N THR A 306 11.98 -6.81 13.73
CA THR A 306 10.91 -6.24 14.58
C THR A 306 11.22 -6.40 16.07
N TRP A 307 12.06 -7.36 16.46
CA TRP A 307 12.63 -7.47 17.81
C TRP A 307 13.62 -6.32 18.13
N SER A 308 13.07 -5.13 18.38
CA SER A 308 13.79 -3.93 18.83
C SER A 308 14.05 -3.96 20.34
N ALA A 309 14.88 -3.03 20.84
CA ALA A 309 15.12 -2.88 22.27
C ALA A 309 13.83 -2.60 23.06
N ASP A 310 12.90 -1.84 22.49
CA ASP A 310 11.61 -1.54 23.10
C ASP A 310 10.70 -2.76 23.16
N ILE A 311 10.67 -3.58 22.10
CA ILE A 311 9.92 -4.85 22.08
C ILE A 311 10.48 -5.83 23.12
N ILE A 312 11.81 -5.96 23.23
CA ILE A 312 12.46 -6.79 24.25
C ILE A 312 12.07 -6.33 25.65
N LYS A 313 12.13 -5.02 25.90
CA LYS A 313 11.72 -4.42 27.19
C LYS A 313 10.24 -4.70 27.48
N THR A 314 9.39 -4.58 26.48
CA THR A 314 7.94 -4.81 26.58
C THR A 314 7.62 -6.28 26.87
N ALA A 315 8.25 -7.21 26.16
CA ALA A 315 8.17 -8.65 26.41
C ALA A 315 8.56 -8.97 27.86
N TYR A 316 9.69 -8.45 28.32
CA TYR A 316 10.20 -8.70 29.66
C TYR A 316 9.27 -8.18 30.78
N ASN A 317 8.68 -6.99 30.59
CA ASN A 317 7.86 -6.35 31.61
C ASN A 317 6.42 -6.89 31.65
N THR A 318 5.87 -7.30 30.51
CA THR A 318 4.44 -7.60 30.37
C THR A 318 4.17 -9.10 30.47
N ASN A 319 4.91 -9.91 29.70
CA ASN A 319 4.76 -11.36 29.67
C ASN A 319 6.05 -12.01 29.15
N ARG A 320 6.86 -12.54 30.08
CA ARG A 320 8.15 -13.16 29.76
C ARG A 320 8.02 -14.40 28.88
N LYS A 321 6.85 -15.03 28.80
CA LYS A 321 6.62 -16.15 27.90
C LYS A 321 6.73 -15.74 26.42
N ALA A 322 6.67 -14.45 26.08
CA ALA A 322 6.91 -13.97 24.72
C ALA A 322 8.31 -14.33 24.16
N PHE A 323 9.28 -14.63 25.02
CA PHE A 323 10.63 -15.05 24.60
C PHE A 323 10.68 -16.44 23.96
N ILE A 324 9.60 -17.23 23.97
CA ILE A 324 9.55 -18.50 23.19
C ILE A 324 9.80 -18.27 21.69
N ASN A 325 9.44 -17.08 21.19
CA ASN A 325 9.55 -16.70 19.78
C ASN A 325 10.78 -15.84 19.48
N ILE A 326 11.76 -15.75 20.39
CA ILE A 326 12.94 -14.90 20.14
C ILE A 326 13.86 -15.51 19.08
N PRO A 327 14.28 -14.76 18.04
CA PRO A 327 15.26 -15.22 17.07
C PRO A 327 16.66 -15.34 17.68
N VAL A 328 17.43 -16.34 17.23
CA VAL A 328 18.84 -16.56 17.63
C VAL A 328 19.67 -15.27 17.57
N SER A 329 19.51 -14.50 16.49
CA SER A 329 20.27 -13.27 16.24
C SER A 329 19.98 -12.12 17.22
N ARG A 330 18.95 -12.25 18.07
CA ARG A 330 18.54 -11.25 19.05
C ARG A 330 18.78 -11.66 20.49
N MET A 331 19.26 -12.88 20.74
CA MET A 331 19.59 -13.37 22.08
C MET A 331 20.53 -12.43 22.85
N GLY A 332 21.59 -11.95 22.19
CA GLY A 332 22.57 -11.04 22.80
C GLY A 332 22.00 -9.70 23.27
N ASN A 333 20.80 -9.32 22.82
CA ASN A 333 20.16 -8.05 23.19
C ASN A 333 19.32 -8.13 24.48
N ILE A 334 19.09 -9.33 25.03
CA ILE A 334 18.30 -9.49 26.26
C ILE A 334 19.08 -8.99 27.48
N GLY A 335 20.36 -9.35 27.56
CA GLY A 335 21.22 -9.16 28.73
C GLY A 335 21.14 -10.32 29.73
N GLU A 336 22.26 -10.63 30.38
CA GLU A 336 22.43 -11.79 31.28
C GLU A 336 21.40 -11.81 32.42
N ASP A 337 21.28 -10.71 33.18
CA ASP A 337 20.34 -10.61 34.31
C ASP A 337 18.90 -10.90 33.88
N ARG A 338 18.49 -10.39 32.72
CA ARG A 338 17.13 -10.61 32.21
C ARG A 338 16.94 -12.05 31.76
N MET A 339 17.93 -12.66 31.11
CA MET A 339 17.85 -14.09 30.73
C MET A 339 17.69 -14.98 31.95
N PHE A 340 18.43 -14.70 33.03
CA PHE A 340 18.29 -15.42 34.30
C PHE A 340 16.87 -15.30 34.86
N GLN A 341 16.32 -14.08 34.93
CA GLN A 341 14.96 -13.86 35.43
C GLN A 341 13.87 -14.50 34.54
N ILE A 342 14.09 -14.54 33.22
CA ILE A 342 13.21 -15.25 32.29
C ILE A 342 13.24 -16.76 32.56
N LEU A 343 14.42 -17.34 32.76
CA LEU A 343 14.57 -18.76 33.10
C LEU A 343 13.83 -19.11 34.41
N LEU A 344 13.97 -18.29 35.45
CA LEU A 344 13.25 -18.49 36.71
C LEU A 344 11.73 -18.48 36.50
N SER A 345 11.21 -17.48 35.79
CA SER A 345 9.78 -17.41 35.44
C SER A 345 9.33 -18.67 34.68
N ALA A 346 10.16 -19.17 33.76
CA ALA A 346 9.84 -20.35 32.96
C ALA A 346 9.79 -21.65 33.77
N ILE A 347 10.62 -21.75 34.80
CA ILE A 347 10.59 -22.87 35.74
C ILE A 347 9.37 -22.76 36.65
N ASP A 348 9.19 -21.60 37.29
CA ASP A 348 8.12 -21.38 38.27
C ASP A 348 6.72 -21.57 37.65
N GLU A 349 6.56 -21.16 36.40
CA GLU A 349 5.30 -21.25 35.65
C GLU A 349 5.22 -22.50 34.74
N GLY A 350 6.27 -23.34 34.71
CA GLY A 350 6.25 -24.65 34.04
C GLY A 350 6.33 -24.65 32.51
N TRP A 351 6.89 -23.62 31.89
CA TRP A 351 7.04 -23.49 30.43
C TRP A 351 8.51 -23.51 29.94
N ILE A 352 9.47 -23.92 30.77
CA ILE A 352 10.90 -24.05 30.39
C ILE A 352 11.15 -24.84 29.10
N ASN A 353 10.34 -25.86 28.82
CA ASN A 353 10.49 -26.68 27.60
C ASN A 353 9.94 -26.00 26.33
N GLU A 354 9.20 -24.90 26.47
CA GLU A 354 8.73 -24.09 25.35
C GLU A 354 9.77 -23.04 24.92
N LEU A 355 10.79 -22.79 25.75
CA LEU A 355 11.90 -21.91 25.37
C LEU A 355 12.68 -22.53 24.20
N PRO A 356 13.09 -21.72 23.22
CA PRO A 356 13.83 -22.23 22.09
C PRO A 356 15.19 -22.77 22.56
N ALA A 357 15.69 -23.83 21.92
CA ALA A 357 16.94 -24.47 22.32
C ALA A 357 18.11 -23.48 22.41
N HIS A 358 18.22 -22.54 21.48
CA HIS A 358 19.25 -21.49 21.49
C HIS A 358 19.15 -20.47 22.65
N PHE A 359 18.08 -20.52 23.46
CA PHE A 359 17.99 -19.73 24.69
C PHE A 359 19.02 -20.17 25.73
N PHE A 360 19.32 -21.47 25.77
CA PHE A 360 20.25 -22.10 26.71
C PHE A 360 21.70 -21.91 26.23
N SER A 361 22.16 -20.66 26.31
CA SER A 361 23.52 -20.24 25.93
C SER A 361 24.51 -20.35 27.09
N ASN A 362 25.81 -20.32 26.81
CA ASN A 362 26.86 -20.39 27.85
C ASN A 362 26.71 -19.35 28.97
N ILE A 363 26.11 -18.18 28.68
CA ILE A 363 25.80 -17.16 29.70
C ILE A 363 24.93 -17.75 30.82
N LEU A 364 23.94 -18.58 30.45
CA LEU A 364 23.13 -19.30 31.43
C LEU A 364 23.81 -20.58 31.89
N LEU A 365 24.47 -21.32 31.00
CA LEU A 365 24.95 -22.65 31.34
C LEU A 365 26.21 -22.65 32.23
N ASP A 366 27.00 -21.58 32.21
CA ASP A 366 28.21 -21.41 33.04
C ASP A 366 27.95 -20.64 34.34
N ASN A 367 26.72 -20.13 34.54
CA ASN A 367 26.35 -19.44 35.76
C ASN A 367 26.07 -20.47 36.88
N GLU A 368 26.74 -20.32 38.03
CA GLU A 368 26.59 -21.28 39.14
C GLU A 368 25.14 -21.36 39.66
N ASN A 369 24.40 -20.25 39.60
CA ASN A 369 23.04 -20.18 40.14
C ASN A 369 22.00 -20.90 39.26
N THR A 370 22.23 -20.97 37.95
CA THR A 370 21.35 -21.64 36.99
C THR A 370 21.67 -23.13 36.87
N HIS A 371 22.91 -23.53 37.12
CA HIS A 371 23.36 -24.91 36.93
C HIS A 371 22.46 -25.92 37.66
N ALA A 372 22.25 -25.73 38.97
CA ALA A 372 21.40 -26.62 39.76
C ALA A 372 19.95 -26.66 39.25
N LEU A 373 19.40 -25.50 38.88
CA LEU A 373 18.04 -25.37 38.35
C LEU A 373 17.88 -26.09 37.00
N LEU A 374 18.87 -25.98 36.11
CA LEU A 374 18.85 -26.64 34.82
C LEU A 374 19.04 -28.16 34.95
N MET A 375 19.86 -28.62 35.91
CA MET A 375 19.98 -30.05 36.21
C MET A 375 18.65 -30.66 36.66
N GLU A 376 17.84 -29.92 37.43
CA GLU A 376 16.54 -30.38 37.93
C GLU A 376 15.42 -30.28 36.88
N HIS A 377 15.33 -29.13 36.19
CA HIS A 377 14.16 -28.80 35.37
C HIS A 377 14.37 -28.98 33.87
N ARG A 378 15.60 -29.26 33.41
CA ARG A 378 15.94 -29.45 32.00
C ARG A 378 16.64 -30.80 31.78
N PRO A 379 15.89 -31.88 31.50
CA PRO A 379 16.44 -33.23 31.31
C PRO A 379 17.54 -33.32 30.25
N GLN A 380 17.46 -32.50 29.20
CA GLN A 380 18.45 -32.39 28.13
C GLN A 380 19.82 -32.00 28.70
N TYR A 381 19.84 -30.92 29.48
CA TYR A 381 21.06 -30.42 30.10
C TYR A 381 21.62 -31.43 31.09
N SER A 382 20.77 -32.01 31.94
CA SER A 382 21.19 -33.05 32.89
C SER A 382 21.80 -34.27 32.20
N ALA A 383 21.25 -34.71 31.07
CA ALA A 383 21.77 -35.86 30.34
C ALA A 383 23.16 -35.60 29.75
N VAL A 384 23.38 -34.39 29.23
CA VAL A 384 24.68 -33.98 28.67
C VAL A 384 25.74 -33.86 29.76
N VAL A 385 25.41 -33.22 30.90
CA VAL A 385 26.37 -33.00 31.99
C VAL A 385 26.71 -34.31 32.72
N ALA A 386 25.72 -35.19 32.94
CA ALA A 386 25.96 -36.43 33.68
C ALA A 386 26.74 -37.48 32.88
N ASN A 387 26.59 -37.49 31.54
CA ASN A 387 27.16 -38.51 30.67
C ASN A 387 28.05 -37.90 29.56
N SER A 388 28.85 -36.88 29.89
CA SER A 388 29.67 -36.16 28.88
C SER A 388 30.66 -37.08 28.14
N ASP A 389 31.19 -38.09 28.84
CA ASP A 389 32.19 -39.04 28.32
C ASP A 389 31.58 -40.31 27.71
N ASP A 390 30.29 -40.57 27.94
CA ASP A 390 29.54 -41.74 27.45
C ASP A 390 28.14 -41.32 26.99
N PHE A 391 28.10 -40.31 26.11
CA PHE A 391 26.85 -39.69 25.69
C PHE A 391 26.04 -40.61 24.77
N ASP A 392 24.79 -40.86 25.13
CA ASP A 392 23.85 -41.63 24.31
C ASP A 392 23.32 -40.78 23.14
N PHE A 393 23.84 -41.04 21.93
CA PHE A 393 23.44 -40.34 20.72
C PHE A 393 21.96 -40.59 20.32
N ASP A 394 21.28 -41.62 20.86
CA ASP A 394 19.85 -41.82 20.62
C ASP A 394 19.01 -40.68 21.22
N LEU A 395 19.54 -39.95 22.19
CA LEU A 395 18.89 -38.78 22.78
C LEU A 395 18.71 -37.63 21.78
N LEU A 396 19.55 -37.54 20.74
CA LEU A 396 19.42 -36.54 19.67
C LEU A 396 18.12 -36.67 18.88
N SER A 397 17.52 -37.87 18.88
CA SER A 397 16.22 -38.13 18.27
C SER A 397 15.03 -37.83 19.22
N LYS A 398 15.30 -37.53 20.49
CA LYS A 398 14.27 -37.29 21.50
C LYS A 398 14.18 -35.82 21.90
N PHE A 399 15.31 -35.13 21.89
CA PHE A 399 15.43 -33.78 22.42
C PHE A 399 16.10 -32.80 21.46
N ASP A 400 15.71 -31.54 21.56
CA ASP A 400 16.35 -30.44 20.84
C ASP A 400 17.32 -29.73 21.79
N PHE A 401 18.61 -29.93 21.56
CA PHE A 401 19.70 -29.34 22.34
C PHE A 401 20.15 -28.02 21.74
N SER A 402 20.63 -27.11 22.60
CA SER A 402 21.39 -25.95 22.18
C SER A 402 22.79 -26.36 21.73
N VAL A 403 23.41 -25.52 20.90
CA VAL A 403 24.83 -25.70 20.53
C VAL A 403 25.70 -25.73 21.77
N ASP A 404 25.49 -24.78 22.68
CA ASP A 404 26.26 -24.64 23.91
C ASP A 404 26.08 -25.84 24.85
N GLU A 405 24.88 -26.43 24.92
CA GLU A 405 24.68 -27.69 25.64
C GLU A 405 25.57 -28.78 25.03
N LEU A 406 25.48 -29.01 23.72
CA LEU A 406 26.23 -30.07 23.05
C LEU A 406 27.76 -29.88 23.09
N LEU A 407 28.25 -28.66 23.25
CA LEU A 407 29.68 -28.40 23.45
C LEU A 407 30.25 -28.98 24.76
N ARG A 408 29.38 -29.39 25.70
CA ARG A 408 29.77 -30.09 26.94
C ARG A 408 29.95 -31.59 26.76
N VAL A 409 29.55 -32.14 25.62
CA VAL A 409 29.78 -33.55 25.28
C VAL A 409 31.23 -33.72 24.81
N ASN A 410 31.99 -34.59 25.47
CA ASN A 410 33.40 -34.83 25.19
C ASN A 410 33.61 -35.83 24.05
N VAL A 411 32.64 -36.70 23.81
CA VAL A 411 32.68 -37.69 22.72
C VAL A 411 32.14 -37.11 21.40
N LYS A 412 32.72 -37.55 20.28
CA LYS A 412 32.28 -37.17 18.93
C LYS A 412 31.61 -38.35 18.23
N ALA A 413 30.59 -38.06 17.44
CA ALA A 413 29.91 -39.03 16.60
C ALA A 413 30.80 -39.38 15.39
N ASN A 414 30.96 -40.68 15.13
CA ASN A 414 31.64 -41.17 13.93
C ASN A 414 30.83 -40.84 12.67
N GLU A 415 29.50 -41.00 12.71
CA GLU A 415 28.58 -40.56 11.66
C GLU A 415 27.26 -40.11 12.28
N LEU A 416 26.66 -39.04 11.75
CA LEU A 416 25.27 -38.65 12.02
C LEU A 416 24.50 -38.64 10.69
N SER A 417 23.29 -39.19 10.71
CA SER A 417 22.39 -39.14 9.55
C SER A 417 21.98 -37.70 9.24
N ASP A 418 21.81 -37.38 7.96
CA ASP A 418 21.33 -36.06 7.54
C ASP A 418 19.96 -35.72 8.16
N ASP A 419 19.09 -36.70 8.40
CA ASP A 419 17.80 -36.53 9.08
C ASP A 419 17.93 -35.90 10.48
N LEU A 420 19.00 -36.23 11.22
CA LEU A 420 19.26 -35.68 12.56
C LEU A 420 19.78 -34.25 12.51
N LEU A 421 20.56 -33.92 11.47
CA LEU A 421 21.06 -32.56 11.21
C LEU A 421 19.94 -31.65 10.69
N ASP A 422 19.02 -32.21 9.90
CA ASP A 422 17.84 -31.52 9.39
C ASP A 422 16.83 -31.23 10.49
N ARG A 423 16.67 -32.15 11.44
CA ARG A 423 15.87 -31.91 12.64
C ARG A 423 16.46 -30.80 13.51
N ASN A 424 17.74 -30.91 13.85
CA ASN A 424 18.42 -29.91 14.67
C ASN A 424 19.88 -29.74 14.24
N ILE A 425 20.14 -28.64 13.55
CA ILE A 425 21.47 -28.33 13.02
C ILE A 425 22.51 -28.12 14.13
N ALA A 426 22.11 -27.90 15.39
CA ALA A 426 23.03 -27.83 16.52
C ALA A 426 23.83 -29.14 16.71
N ASN A 427 23.26 -30.28 16.32
CA ASN A 427 23.90 -31.61 16.36
C ASN A 427 25.23 -31.65 15.57
N TYR A 428 25.44 -30.71 14.65
CA TYR A 428 26.67 -30.52 13.90
C TYR A 428 27.94 -30.49 14.78
N VAL A 429 27.88 -29.91 15.99
CA VAL A 429 29.07 -29.76 16.84
C VAL A 429 29.58 -31.08 17.42
N LEU A 430 28.77 -32.14 17.37
CA LEU A 430 29.15 -33.49 17.77
C LEU A 430 29.86 -34.27 16.66
N LEU A 431 29.86 -33.78 15.42
CA LEU A 431 30.59 -34.42 14.32
C LEU A 431 32.10 -34.35 14.52
N ASN A 432 32.80 -35.39 14.07
CA ASN A 432 34.23 -35.32 13.82
C ASN A 432 34.54 -34.36 12.66
N ASP A 433 35.74 -33.78 12.65
CA ASP A 433 36.18 -32.83 11.61
C ASP A 433 36.27 -33.47 10.19
N SER A 434 36.34 -34.80 10.10
CA SER A 434 36.21 -35.57 8.86
C SER A 434 34.83 -35.41 8.22
N ASP A 435 33.79 -35.34 9.04
CA ASP A 435 32.38 -35.45 8.62
C ASP A 435 31.67 -34.09 8.53
N LYS A 436 32.35 -33.05 9.01
CA LYS A 436 32.00 -31.64 8.82
C LYS A 436 32.35 -31.19 7.40
N THR A 437 31.49 -31.54 6.44
CA THR A 437 31.62 -31.11 5.04
C THR A 437 31.42 -29.59 4.92
N MET A 438 31.87 -29.00 3.79
CA MET A 438 31.69 -27.58 3.51
C MET A 438 30.21 -27.19 3.54
N GLU A 439 29.35 -27.97 2.88
CA GLU A 439 27.91 -27.73 2.80
C GLU A 439 27.24 -27.76 4.19
N ARG A 440 27.53 -28.77 5.01
CA ARG A 440 27.02 -28.85 6.39
C ARG A 440 27.50 -27.67 7.24
N SER A 441 28.75 -27.25 7.06
CA SER A 441 29.33 -26.10 7.76
C SER A 441 28.62 -24.80 7.39
N ILE A 442 28.32 -24.58 6.11
CA ILE A 442 27.53 -23.42 5.66
C ILE A 442 26.13 -23.43 6.29
N LYS A 443 25.42 -24.57 6.22
CA LYS A 443 24.08 -24.72 6.79
C LYS A 443 24.06 -24.45 8.31
N PHE A 444 25.06 -24.94 9.03
CA PHE A 444 25.24 -24.65 10.45
C PHE A 444 25.43 -23.15 10.71
N LEU A 445 26.34 -22.50 9.97
CA LEU A 445 26.65 -21.07 10.15
C LEU A 445 25.53 -20.12 9.71
N GLN A 446 24.66 -20.55 8.79
CA GLN A 446 23.44 -19.80 8.46
C GLN A 446 22.53 -19.65 9.68
N SER A 447 22.49 -20.66 10.55
CA SER A 447 21.68 -20.66 11.78
C SER A 447 22.45 -20.09 12.97
N TYR A 448 23.74 -20.43 13.10
CA TYR A 448 24.58 -20.14 14.26
C TYR A 448 25.90 -19.45 13.88
N PRO A 449 25.86 -18.23 13.30
CA PRO A 449 27.06 -17.58 12.75
C PRO A 449 28.12 -17.21 13.81
N HIS A 450 27.72 -17.07 15.08
CA HIS A 450 28.63 -16.78 16.19
C HIS A 450 29.48 -17.98 16.60
N HIS A 451 29.01 -19.21 16.34
CA HIS A 451 29.75 -20.46 16.60
C HIS A 451 30.73 -20.83 15.47
N HIS A 452 31.27 -19.84 14.76
CA HIS A 452 32.21 -20.05 13.65
C HIS A 452 33.46 -20.87 14.03
N ALA A 453 33.88 -20.87 15.30
CA ALA A 453 34.99 -21.68 15.78
C ALA A 453 34.73 -23.20 15.74
N GLN A 454 33.49 -23.64 15.53
CA GLN A 454 33.10 -25.05 15.52
C GLN A 454 33.25 -25.72 14.15
N ILE A 455 33.52 -24.96 13.10
CA ILE A 455 33.81 -25.51 11.77
C ILE A 455 35.31 -25.84 11.64
N PRO A 456 35.70 -26.77 10.75
CA PRO A 456 37.11 -27.09 10.54
C PRO A 456 37.93 -25.85 10.15
N GLN A 457 39.02 -25.59 10.87
CA GLN A 457 39.87 -24.41 10.69
C GLN A 457 40.42 -24.28 9.26
N LYS A 458 40.66 -25.42 8.58
CA LYS A 458 41.05 -25.50 7.15
C LYS A 458 40.12 -24.73 6.20
N TYR A 459 38.86 -24.53 6.57
CA TYR A 459 37.89 -23.78 5.76
C TYR A 459 38.03 -22.27 5.88
N LEU A 460 38.59 -21.78 6.99
CA LEU A 460 38.81 -20.34 7.23
C LEU A 460 40.24 -19.89 6.93
N GLU A 461 41.20 -20.81 6.85
CA GLU A 461 42.60 -20.53 6.48
C GLU A 461 42.82 -20.44 4.97
N ASN A 462 42.12 -21.28 4.20
CA ASN A 462 42.17 -21.22 2.75
C ASN A 462 41.21 -20.14 2.24
N LYS A 463 41.75 -19.20 1.45
CA LYS A 463 41.00 -18.05 0.96
C LYS A 463 39.74 -18.41 0.15
N ASP A 464 39.83 -19.37 -0.77
CA ASP A 464 38.71 -19.73 -1.66
C ASP A 464 37.60 -20.44 -0.87
N ASN A 465 37.98 -21.29 0.07
CA ASN A 465 37.06 -21.94 1.01
C ASN A 465 36.39 -20.90 1.92
N ALA A 466 37.15 -19.96 2.46
CA ALA A 466 36.64 -18.92 3.34
C ALA A 466 35.66 -18.00 2.59
N LEU A 467 35.93 -17.68 1.33
CA LEU A 467 35.02 -16.95 0.47
C LEU A 467 33.72 -17.72 0.26
N THR A 468 33.79 -19.04 0.00
CA THR A 468 32.62 -19.91 -0.15
C THR A 468 31.77 -19.94 1.13
N ILE A 469 32.40 -20.00 2.31
CA ILE A 469 31.71 -19.89 3.61
C ILE A 469 31.00 -18.54 3.75
N VAL A 470 31.69 -17.45 3.42
CA VAL A 470 31.15 -16.09 3.55
C VAL A 470 30.01 -15.83 2.56
N GLU A 471 30.10 -16.34 1.33
CA GLU A 471 29.03 -16.25 0.34
C GLU A 471 27.80 -17.06 0.79
N GLY A 472 28.01 -18.25 1.36
CA GLY A 472 26.93 -19.11 1.88
C GLY A 472 26.32 -18.65 3.20
N ALA A 473 27.11 -18.02 4.07
CA ALA A 473 26.71 -17.55 5.39
C ALA A 473 27.32 -16.15 5.72
N PRO A 474 26.82 -15.07 5.08
CA PRO A 474 27.44 -13.74 5.17
C PRO A 474 27.55 -13.15 6.58
N MET A 475 26.65 -13.56 7.47
CA MET A 475 26.63 -13.08 8.87
C MET A 475 27.86 -13.50 9.68
N VAL A 476 28.60 -14.53 9.24
CA VAL A 476 29.84 -14.99 9.88
C VAL A 476 30.90 -13.89 9.89
N CYS A 477 30.95 -13.03 8.87
CA CYS A 477 31.92 -11.92 8.82
C CYS A 477 31.86 -10.98 10.02
N ARG A 478 30.72 -10.88 10.72
CA ARG A 478 30.60 -10.05 11.93
C ARG A 478 31.36 -10.62 13.13
N TYR A 479 31.66 -11.90 13.11
CA TYR A 479 32.29 -12.63 14.22
C TYR A 479 33.74 -13.00 13.94
N LEU A 480 34.18 -12.90 12.68
CA LEU A 480 35.57 -13.11 12.30
C LEU A 480 36.46 -11.93 12.73
N PRO A 481 37.71 -12.19 13.12
CA PRO A 481 38.71 -11.15 13.35
C PRO A 481 38.87 -10.22 12.14
N THR A 482 38.99 -8.92 12.37
CA THR A 482 39.03 -7.89 11.31
C THR A 482 40.13 -8.15 10.28
N ASN A 483 41.31 -8.60 10.72
CA ASN A 483 42.43 -8.97 9.85
C ASN A 483 42.09 -10.15 8.93
N GLN A 484 41.37 -11.15 9.44
CA GLN A 484 40.94 -12.31 8.65
C GLN A 484 39.90 -11.91 7.60
N VAL A 485 38.94 -11.04 7.96
CA VAL A 485 37.97 -10.46 7.01
C VAL A 485 38.70 -9.70 5.91
N PHE A 486 39.68 -8.86 6.25
CA PHE A 486 40.46 -8.13 5.25
C PHE A 486 41.20 -9.06 4.29
N GLU A 487 41.85 -10.11 4.77
CA GLU A 487 42.58 -11.07 3.92
C GLU A 487 41.65 -11.85 2.97
N ILE A 488 40.45 -12.24 3.43
CA ILE A 488 39.41 -12.87 2.60
C ILE A 488 39.05 -11.95 1.43
N PHE A 489 38.84 -10.65 1.69
CA PHE A 489 38.44 -9.69 0.66
C PHE A 489 39.60 -9.00 -0.08
N LYS A 490 40.87 -9.31 0.22
CA LYS A 490 42.08 -8.59 -0.26
C LYS A 490 42.42 -8.71 -1.77
N LYS A 491 41.48 -9.02 -2.64
CA LYS A 491 41.68 -9.00 -4.11
C LYS A 491 40.38 -8.61 -4.84
N PHE A 492 39.63 -7.70 -4.22
CA PHE A 492 38.78 -6.72 -4.91
C PHE A 492 39.49 -5.37 -4.90
#